data_AF-A0A924EMW7-F1
#
_entry.id   AF-A0A924EMW7-F1
#
_cell.length_a   1.000
_cell.length_b   1.000
_cell.length_c   1.000
_cell.angle_alpha   90.00
_cell.angle_beta   90.00
_cell.angle_gamma   90.00
#
_symmetry.space_group_name_H-M   'P 1'
#
loop_
_entity.id
_entity.type
_entity.pdbx_description
1 polymer ?
#
loop_
_entity_poly.entity_id
_entity_poly.type
_entity_poly.pdbx_seq_one_letter_code
_entity_poly.pdbx_strand_id
1 'polypeptide(L)' 'GRILKVEKMDSKNIKKGDFYNIISKNYPLKPEEIKKKYKIKDGGENYLIFTQTMNSKIILRSI' A
#
# COMPACT_ATOMS: atom_id res chain seq x y z
N GLY A 1 -10.22 17.88 -2.29
CA GLY A 1 -9.67 16.55 -2.64
C GLY A 1 -8.22 16.46 -2.22
N ARG A 2 -7.61 15.27 -2.18
CA ARG A 2 -6.17 15.09 -1.92
C ARG A 2 -5.47 14.66 -3.21
N ILE A 3 -4.33 15.28 -3.52
CA ILE A 3 -3.47 14.90 -4.66
C ILE A 3 -2.21 14.28 -4.05
N LEU A 4 -1.90 13.05 -4.45
CA LEU A 4 -0.72 12.32 -4.01
C LEU A 4 0.13 11.99 -5.23
N LYS A 5 1.43 12.29 -5.17
CA LYS A 5 2.37 11.77 -6.15
C LYS A 5 2.68 10.33 -5.77
N VAL A 6 2.57 9.42 -6.74
CA VAL A 6 2.73 7.98 -6.48
C VAL A 6 3.61 7.31 -7.52
N GLU A 7 4.32 6.27 -7.09
CA GLU A 7 5.10 5.36 -7.91
C GLU A 7 4.60 3.91 -7.74
N LYS A 8 4.76 3.09 -8.78
CA LYS A 8 4.50 1.65 -8.66
C LYS A 8 5.61 1.01 -7.85
N MET A 9 5.21 0.14 -6.92
CA MET A 9 6.13 -0.60 -6.06
C MET A 9 5.80 -2.09 -6.11
N ASP A 10 6.83 -2.93 -6.21
CA ASP A 10 6.64 -4.37 -6.06
C ASP A 10 6.48 -4.77 -4.59
N SER A 11 5.69 -5.81 -4.35
CA SER A 11 5.48 -6.37 -3.02
C SER A 11 6.77 -6.88 -2.35
N LYS A 12 7.81 -7.16 -3.14
CA LYS A 12 9.13 -7.60 -2.66
C LYS A 12 9.94 -6.48 -2.00
N ASN A 13 9.67 -5.22 -2.37
CA ASN A 13 10.38 -4.06 -1.84
C ASN A 13 9.81 -3.62 -0.47
N ILE A 14 8.66 -4.15 -0.05
CA ILE A 14 8.06 -3.83 1.24
C ILE A 14 8.88 -4.51 2.33
N LYS A 15 9.63 -3.72 3.11
CA LYS A 15 10.43 -4.24 4.21
C LYS A 15 9.54 -4.46 5.43
N LYS A 16 9.82 -5.56 6.14
CA LYS A 16 9.15 -5.88 7.40
C LYS A 16 9.55 -4.84 8.44
N GLY A 17 8.56 -4.28 9.14
CA GLY A 17 8.77 -3.27 10.17
C GLY A 17 8.78 -1.83 9.68
N ASP A 18 8.65 -1.60 8.37
CA ASP A 18 8.45 -0.24 7.84
C ASP A 18 7.13 0.35 8.36
N PHE A 19 7.07 1.68 8.38
CA PHE A 19 5.88 2.45 8.73
C PHE A 19 5.26 3.01 7.46
N TYR A 20 4.05 2.57 7.14
CA TYR A 20 3.25 3.16 6.04
C TYR A 20 1.78 3.30 6.44
N ASN A 21 1.16 4.36 5.92
CA ASN A 21 -0.30 4.49 5.92
C ASN A 21 -0.90 3.63 4.80
N ILE A 22 -1.75 2.67 5.15
CA ILE A 22 -2.30 1.73 4.16
C ILE A 22 -3.67 2.22 3.65
N ILE A 23 -3.79 2.36 2.33
CA ILE A 23 -5.05 2.59 1.64
C ILE A 23 -5.36 1.34 0.82
N SER A 24 -6.55 0.77 1.01
CA SER A 24 -7.06 -0.33 0.19
C SER A 24 -8.28 0.15 -0.57
N LYS A 25 -8.25 0.11 -1.90
CA LYS A 25 -9.37 0.46 -2.77
C LYS A 25 -9.52 -0.58 -3.87
N ASN A 26 -10.72 -1.16 -4.01
CA ASN A 26 -10.98 -2.20 -5.00
C ASN A 26 -9.93 -3.33 -4.92
N TYR A 27 -9.64 -3.81 -3.70
CA TYR A 27 -8.63 -4.85 -3.46
C TYR A 27 -9.23 -5.86 -2.47
N PRO A 28 -8.97 -7.17 -2.61
CA PRO A 28 -9.66 -8.19 -1.81
C PRO A 28 -9.27 -8.22 -0.33
N LEU A 29 -8.18 -7.55 0.06
CA LEU A 29 -7.71 -7.49 1.44
C LEU A 29 -8.00 -6.13 2.06
N LYS A 30 -8.42 -6.14 3.34
CA LYS A 30 -8.56 -4.92 4.14
C LYS A 30 -7.18 -4.36 4.53
N PRO A 31 -7.07 -3.06 4.85
CA PRO A 31 -5.81 -2.45 5.29
C PRO A 31 -5.14 -3.20 6.45
N GLU A 32 -5.92 -3.69 7.42
CA GLU A 32 -5.40 -4.46 8.56
C GLU A 32 -4.77 -5.81 8.16
N GLU A 33 -5.38 -6.51 7.21
CA GLU A 33 -4.86 -7.78 6.70
C GLU A 33 -3.57 -7.56 5.90
N ILE A 34 -3.51 -6.47 5.14
CA ILE A 34 -2.32 -6.04 4.42
C ILE A 34 -1.17 -5.75 5.39
N LYS A 35 -1.42 -4.95 6.44
CA LYS A 35 -0.43 -4.67 7.50
C LYS A 35 0.14 -5.96 8.09
N LYS A 36 -0.73 -6.92 8.44
CA LYS A 36 -0.31 -8.22 8.98
C LYS A 36 0.49 -9.04 7.97
N LYS A 37 0.03 -9.13 6.72
CA LYS A 37 0.66 -9.92 5.65
C LYS A 37 2.08 -9.45 5.35
N TYR A 38 2.28 -8.15 5.28
CA TYR A 38 3.58 -7.54 4.97
C TYR A 38 4.37 -7.13 6.21
N LYS A 39 3.83 -7.37 7.41
CA LYS A 39 4.42 -6.99 8.72
C LYS A 39 4.79 -5.50 8.78
N ILE A 40 3.88 -4.67 8.28
CA ILE A 40 4.03 -3.21 8.23
C ILE A 40 3.39 -2.63 9.49
N LYS A 41 4.02 -1.60 10.06
CA LYS A 41 3.47 -0.81 11.15
C LYS A 41 2.63 0.34 10.59
N ASP A 42 1.62 0.73 11.36
CA ASP A 42 0.79 1.87 11.00
C ASP A 42 1.51 3.19 11.30
N GLY A 43 1.28 4.21 10.47
CA GLY A 43 1.91 5.52 10.58
C GLY A 43 3.03 5.74 9.56
N GLY A 44 3.80 6.82 9.74
CA GLY A 44 4.79 7.29 8.78
C GLY A 44 4.25 8.36 7.82
N GLU A 45 5.12 8.89 6.97
CA GLU A 45 4.78 9.97 6.03
C GLU A 45 4.23 9.42 4.71
N ASN A 46 4.62 8.20 4.35
CA ASN A 46 4.31 7.59 3.06
C ASN A 46 3.05 6.71 3.13
N TYR A 47 2.30 6.72 2.04
CA TYR A 47 1.13 5.88 1.82
C TYR A 47 1.47 4.69 0.93
N LEU A 48 0.99 3.50 1.29
CA LEU A 48 0.92 2.36 0.40
C LEU A 48 -0.54 2.13 0.00
N ILE A 49 -0.81 2.28 -1.28
CA ILE A 49 -2.13 2.14 -1.88
C ILE A 49 -2.18 0.80 -2.60
N PHE A 50 -2.98 -0.11 -2.07
CA PHE A 50 -3.29 -1.38 -2.67
C PHE A 50 -4.57 -1.23 -3.49
N THR A 51 -4.46 -1.49 -4.79
CA THR A 51 -5.59 -1.37 -5.71
C THR A 51 -5.50 -2.42 -6.81
N GLN A 52 -6.58 -2.56 -7.57
CA GLN A 52 -6.57 -3.37 -8.78
C GLN A 52 -7.02 -2.54 -9.98
N THR A 53 -6.29 -2.71 -11.07
CA THR A 53 -6.70 -2.30 -12.40
C THR A 53 -7.68 -3.34 -12.95
N MET A 54 -8.23 -3.10 -14.14
CA MET A 54 -9.10 -4.07 -14.82
C MET A 54 -8.44 -5.45 -15.00
N ASN A 55 -7.11 -5.48 -15.14
CA ASN A 55 -6.38 -6.70 -15.52
C ASN A 55 -5.51 -7.26 -14.39
N SER A 56 -5.10 -6.43 -13.43
CA SER A 56 -4.13 -6.85 -12.42
C SER A 56 -4.12 -6.01 -11.14
N LYS A 57 -3.70 -6.66 -10.06
CA LYS A 57 -3.44 -6.06 -8.75
C LYS A 57 -2.12 -5.28 -8.79
N ILE A 58 -2.14 -4.06 -8.28
CA ILE A 58 -0.96 -3.20 -8.22
C ILE A 58 -0.82 -2.56 -6.84
N ILE A 59 0.41 -2.21 -6.49
CA ILE A 59 0.74 -1.50 -5.26
C ILE A 59 1.39 -0.19 -5.67
N LEU A 60 0.88 0.91 -5.13
CA LEU A 60 1.41 2.24 -5.36
C LEU A 60 1.95 2.80 -4.04
N ARG A 61 3.11 3.43 -4.07
CA ARG A 61 3.71 4.11 -2.93
C ARG A 61 3.66 5.62 -3.17
N SER A 62 3.32 6.41 -2.16
CA SER A 62 3.44 7.87 -2.26
C SER A 62 4.89 8.34 -2.11
N ILE A 63 5.23 9.37 -2.86
CA ILE A 63 6.54 10.04 -2.88
C ILE A 63 6.38 11.50 -2.49
#